data_AF-A0A7J9ZJ00-F1
#
_entry.id   AF-A0A7J9ZJ00-F1
#
_cell.length_a   1.000
_cell.length_b   1.000
_cell.length_c   1.000
_cell.angle_alpha   90.00
_cell.angle_beta   90.00
_cell.angle_gamma   90.00
#
_symmetry.space_group_name_H-M   'P 1'
#
loop_
_entity.id
_entity.type
_entity.pdbx_description
1 polymer ?
#
loop_
_entity_poly.entity_id
_entity_poly.type
_entity_poly.pdbx_seq_one_letter_code
_entity_poly.pdbx_strand_id
1 'polypeptide(L)'
;MMAKRGPSVLDGWKIRHRFDGVMVGIPPYWVSEAVGPDPVGTDKKLAVLIEWEAIRGRAEPVSITVRSVQPSDPPKRSVTRELAAAGHAVAGVSATSVRKLGIGDMVDALRPQVAEEWRSWRRRHPDQRPEPIKHGDRKVWSLDALLASSAEPFAAKAGRGLALEPDIYVEAARVYKEAYATRSPTQAVADHFTISKDAAAKRVARARERGLLPRTTRGKSNAVAEGQRRTSRRKT
;
A
#
# COMPACT_ATOMS: atom_id res chain seq x y z
N MET A 1 -23.41 -6.16 22.38
CA MET A 1 -22.00 -6.33 22.79
C MET A 1 -21.13 -5.46 21.89
N MET A 2 -20.60 -4.33 22.37
CA MET A 2 -19.61 -3.55 21.63
C MET A 2 -18.23 -4.19 21.79
N ALA A 3 -17.58 -4.53 20.67
CA ALA A 3 -16.20 -5.02 20.70
C ALA A 3 -15.28 -3.92 21.24
N LYS A 4 -14.47 -4.24 22.26
CA LYS A 4 -13.40 -3.33 22.72
C LYS A 4 -12.45 -3.10 21.54
N ARG A 5 -12.39 -1.87 21.02
CA ARG A 5 -11.36 -1.48 20.05
C ARG A 5 -10.01 -1.55 20.74
N GLY A 6 -9.05 -2.25 20.13
CA GLY A 6 -7.66 -2.24 20.57
C GLY A 6 -7.05 -0.83 20.47
N PRO A 7 -5.85 -0.63 21.04
CA PRO A 7 -5.12 0.64 20.94
C PRO A 7 -4.95 1.03 19.46
N SER A 8 -5.11 2.32 19.17
CA SER A 8 -4.98 2.87 17.83
C SER A 8 -3.51 2.88 17.42
N VAL A 9 -3.21 2.68 16.13
CA VAL A 9 -1.84 2.86 15.59
C VAL A 9 -1.31 4.28 15.83
N LEU A 10 -2.22 5.24 16.06
CA LEU A 10 -1.91 6.63 16.32
C LEU A 10 -1.72 6.94 17.82
N ASP A 11 -1.88 5.96 18.72
CA ASP A 11 -1.67 6.19 20.15
C ASP A 11 -0.20 6.57 20.39
N GLY A 12 0.01 7.76 20.98
CA GLY A 12 1.34 8.33 21.19
C GLY A 12 1.90 9.15 20.01
N TRP A 13 1.17 9.25 18.89
CA TRP A 13 1.53 10.13 17.78
C TRP A 13 0.91 11.51 17.92
N LYS A 14 1.70 12.56 17.69
CA LYS A 14 1.20 13.94 17.53
C LYS A 14 0.92 14.18 16.06
N ILE A 15 -0.34 14.40 15.72
CA ILE A 15 -0.76 14.67 14.34
C ILE A 15 -0.98 16.17 14.17
N ARG A 16 -0.45 16.72 13.09
CA ARG A 16 -0.72 18.08 12.63
C ARG A 16 -1.14 18.02 11.18
N HIS A 17 -2.25 18.66 10.86
CA HIS A 17 -2.64 18.91 9.49
C HIS A 17 -2.23 20.33 9.12
N ARG A 18 -1.52 20.48 8.01
CA ARG A 18 -1.23 21.77 7.42
C ARG A 18 -1.85 21.83 6.04
N PHE A 19 -2.65 22.86 5.83
CA PHE A 19 -2.98 23.35 4.52
C PHE A 19 -1.87 24.31 4.10
N ASP A 20 -0.93 23.84 3.27
CA ASP A 20 0.00 24.77 2.62
C ASP A 20 -0.77 25.40 1.44
N GLY A 21 -1.09 26.67 1.62
CA GLY A 21 -2.03 27.41 0.78
C GLY A 21 -1.60 27.53 -0.68
N VAL A 22 -2.57 28.01 -1.46
CA VAL A 22 -2.53 28.22 -2.91
C VAL A 22 -1.34 29.10 -3.30
N MET A 23 -0.19 28.47 -3.56
CA MET A 23 0.80 29.04 -4.47
C MET A 23 0.11 29.12 -5.83
N VAL A 24 0.08 30.29 -6.45
CA VAL A 24 -0.53 30.49 -7.77
C VAL A 24 0.02 29.44 -8.74
N GLY A 25 -0.84 28.54 -9.23
CA GLY A 25 -0.47 27.45 -10.14
C GLY A 25 -0.12 26.10 -9.50
N ILE A 26 -0.17 25.96 -8.17
CA ILE A 26 -0.03 24.67 -7.48
C ILE A 26 -1.38 24.33 -6.82
N PRO A 27 -1.99 23.18 -7.14
CA PRO A 27 -3.24 22.77 -6.53
C PRO A 27 -3.07 22.63 -5.01
N PRO A 28 -4.12 22.91 -4.22
CA PRO A 28 -4.05 22.74 -2.77
C PRO A 28 -3.76 21.28 -2.44
N TYR A 29 -2.59 21.01 -1.87
CA TYR A 29 -2.26 19.70 -1.31
C TYR A 29 -2.30 19.77 0.22
N TRP A 30 -2.79 18.71 0.83
CA TRP A 30 -2.86 18.61 2.28
C TRP A 30 -1.69 17.81 2.78
N VAL A 31 -1.00 18.31 3.80
CA VAL A 31 0.08 17.58 4.45
C VAL A 31 -0.36 17.20 5.84
N SER A 32 -0.36 15.90 6.11
CA SER A 32 -0.46 15.39 7.47
C SER A 32 0.93 15.04 7.96
N GLU A 33 1.36 15.66 9.04
CA GLU A 33 2.59 15.32 9.75
C GLU A 33 2.22 14.56 11.02
N ALA A 34 2.65 13.30 11.10
CA ALA A 34 2.54 12.49 12.31
C ALA A 34 3.95 12.34 12.91
N VAL A 35 4.12 12.75 14.17
CA VAL A 35 5.38 12.61 14.91
C VAL A 35 5.22 11.64 16.07
N GLY A 36 6.05 10.60 16.11
CA GLY A 36 5.93 9.51 17.09
C GLY A 36 7.26 8.82 17.38
N PRO A 37 7.25 7.83 18.30
CA PRO A 37 8.44 7.03 18.60
C PRO A 37 8.81 6.13 17.42
N ASP A 38 10.10 5.78 17.31
CA ASP A 38 10.56 4.79 16.33
C ASP A 38 10.10 3.38 16.75
N PRO A 39 9.30 2.67 15.93
CA PRO A 39 8.85 1.31 16.23
C PRO A 39 9.98 0.26 16.25
N VAL A 40 11.17 0.61 15.78
CA VAL A 40 12.38 -0.24 15.86
C VAL A 40 13.03 -0.15 17.25
N GLY A 41 12.51 0.70 18.14
CA GLY A 41 13.02 0.85 19.52
C GLY A 41 14.28 1.69 19.60
N THR A 42 14.47 2.62 18.66
CA THR A 42 15.53 3.64 18.81
C THR A 42 14.98 4.83 19.60
N ASP A 43 15.85 5.54 20.33
CA ASP A 43 15.49 6.78 21.04
C ASP A 43 15.15 7.95 20.09
N LYS A 44 15.10 7.71 18.77
CA LYS A 44 14.78 8.72 17.77
C LYS A 44 13.27 8.87 17.65
N LYS A 45 12.82 10.10 17.40
CA LYS A 45 11.46 10.35 16.94
C LYS A 45 11.45 10.30 15.43
N LEU A 46 10.34 9.83 14.86
CA LEU A 46 10.10 9.84 13.43
C LEU A 46 8.98 10.82 13.13
N ALA A 47 9.16 11.60 12.06
CA ALA A 47 8.09 12.35 11.42
C ALA A 47 7.71 11.63 10.12
N VAL A 48 6.44 11.28 10.01
CA VAL A 48 5.83 10.77 8.78
C VAL A 48 4.99 11.90 8.19
N LEU A 49 5.43 12.39 7.04
CA LEU A 49 4.70 13.38 6.26
C LEU A 49 3.95 12.64 5.16
N ILE A 50 2.63 12.81 5.12
CA ILE A 50 1.76 12.24 4.09
C ILE A 50 1.14 13.41 3.34
N GLU A 51 1.42 13.48 2.05
CA GLU A 51 0.80 14.43 1.13
C GLU A 51 -0.42 13.77 0.52
N TRP A 52 -1.54 14.48 0.54
CA TRP A 52 -2.84 14.00 0.11
C TRP A 52 -3.34 14.76 -1.11
N GLU A 53 -3.88 14.02 -2.08
CA GLU A 53 -4.58 14.57 -3.24
C GLU A 53 -5.96 13.95 -3.44
N ALA A 54 -6.86 14.76 -4.02
CA ALA A 54 -8.22 14.35 -4.31
C ALA A 54 -8.26 13.54 -5.61
N ILE A 55 -8.05 12.22 -5.51
CA ILE A 55 -8.06 11.32 -6.66
C ILE A 55 -9.41 10.61 -6.74
N ARG A 56 -10.16 10.84 -7.82
CA ARG A 56 -11.47 10.20 -8.08
C ARG A 56 -12.43 10.29 -6.88
N GLY A 57 -12.37 11.42 -6.18
CA GLY A 57 -13.20 11.60 -5.02
C GLY A 57 -12.72 10.91 -3.74
N ARG A 58 -11.43 10.64 -3.60
CA ARG A 58 -10.89 10.14 -2.34
C ARG A 58 -9.69 10.97 -1.95
N ALA A 59 -9.51 11.12 -0.63
CA ALA A 59 -8.23 11.56 -0.10
C ALA A 59 -7.26 10.39 -0.23
N GLU A 60 -6.44 10.44 -1.28
CA GLU A 60 -5.43 9.42 -1.54
C GLU A 60 -4.04 9.99 -1.19
N PRO A 61 -3.20 9.21 -0.50
CA PRO A 61 -1.82 9.60 -0.25
C PRO A 61 -1.04 9.53 -1.57
N VAL A 62 -0.45 10.65 -1.99
CA VAL A 62 0.37 10.73 -3.21
C VAL A 62 1.86 10.70 -2.93
N SER A 63 2.25 11.09 -1.72
CA SER A 63 3.63 11.06 -1.26
C SER A 63 3.67 10.72 0.22
N ILE A 64 4.64 9.90 0.61
CA ILE A 64 4.92 9.56 2.00
C ILE A 64 6.41 9.75 2.23
N THR A 65 6.74 10.70 3.09
CA THR A 65 8.11 11.01 3.47
C THR A 65 8.32 10.68 4.94
N VAL A 66 9.26 9.79 5.24
CA VAL A 66 9.66 9.45 6.62
C VAL A 66 10.98 10.13 6.92
N ARG A 67 11.04 10.90 8.02
CA ARG A 67 12.24 11.61 8.46
C ARG A 67 12.52 11.28 9.91
N SER A 68 13.80 11.10 10.24
CA SER A 68 14.22 11.10 11.64
C SER A 68 14.20 12.54 12.16
N VAL A 69 13.48 12.77 13.26
CA VAL A 69 13.51 14.02 14.01
C VAL A 69 14.37 13.75 15.24
N GLN A 70 15.66 14.09 15.17
CA GLN A 70 16.46 14.12 16.39
C GLN A 70 15.95 15.26 17.28
N PRO A 71 15.86 15.08 18.61
CA PRO A 71 15.48 16.14 19.53
C PRO A 71 16.41 17.36 19.53
N SER A 72 17.63 17.24 18.99
CA SER A 72 18.70 18.21 19.21
C SER A 72 19.07 19.12 18.05
N ASP A 73 18.48 19.02 16.85
CA ASP A 73 18.73 20.04 15.81
C ASP A 73 17.64 20.06 14.72
N PRO A 74 17.12 21.24 14.32
CA PRO A 74 16.32 21.35 13.10
C PRO A 74 17.20 21.04 11.89
N PRO A 75 16.77 20.17 10.96
CA PRO A 75 17.57 19.87 9.78
C PRO A 75 17.69 21.13 8.92
N LYS A 76 18.89 21.71 8.85
CA LYS A 76 19.24 22.68 7.82
C LYS A 76 19.12 21.96 6.47
N ARG A 77 18.37 22.54 5.52
CA ARG A 77 18.19 22.02 4.14
C ARG A 77 19.52 21.70 3.43
N SER A 78 20.66 22.21 3.89
CA SER A 78 22.00 21.93 3.35
C SER A 78 22.48 20.50 3.63
N VAL A 79 22.08 19.90 4.75
CA VAL A 79 22.68 18.65 5.26
C VAL A 79 22.38 17.45 4.36
N THR A 80 21.22 17.40 3.70
CA THR A 80 20.88 16.29 2.80
C THR A 80 21.70 16.31 1.51
N ARG A 81 22.06 17.50 0.99
CA ARG A 81 22.89 17.65 -0.20
C ARG A 81 24.36 17.39 0.12
N GLU A 82 24.81 17.80 1.30
CA GLU A 82 26.16 17.57 1.81
C GLU A 82 26.41 16.08 2.15
N LEU A 83 25.45 15.38 2.76
CA LEU A 83 25.56 13.94 3.05
C LEU A 83 25.61 13.09 1.78
N ALA A 84 24.83 13.47 0.75
CA ALA A 84 24.88 12.82 -0.57
C ALA A 84 26.22 13.10 -1.28
N ALA A 85 26.76 14.31 -1.14
CA ALA A 85 28.07 14.68 -1.71
C ALA A 85 29.25 14.03 -0.97
N ALA A 86 29.12 13.74 0.32
CA ALA A 86 30.14 13.12 1.16
C ALA A 86 30.22 11.59 1.03
N GLY A 87 29.44 10.96 0.14
CA GLY A 87 29.49 9.52 -0.09
C GLY A 87 28.99 8.67 1.08
N HIS A 88 28.34 9.27 2.07
CA HIS A 88 27.69 8.51 3.13
C HIS A 88 26.50 7.76 2.53
N ALA A 89 26.58 6.43 2.52
CA ALA A 89 25.46 5.58 2.15
C ALA A 89 24.30 5.89 3.09
N VAL A 90 23.25 6.52 2.55
CA VAL A 90 21.96 6.61 3.25
C VAL A 90 21.54 5.18 3.49
N ALA A 91 21.59 4.73 4.75
CA ALA A 91 21.16 3.40 5.11
C ALA A 91 19.73 3.21 4.57
N GLY A 92 19.60 2.36 3.55
CA GLY A 92 18.35 2.21 2.82
C GLY A 92 17.23 1.86 3.79
N VAL A 93 16.12 2.57 3.73
CA VAL A 93 14.94 2.22 4.52
C VAL A 93 14.49 0.82 4.07
N SER A 94 14.63 -0.18 4.95
CA SER A 94 14.24 -1.54 4.61
C SER A 94 12.72 -1.65 4.49
N ALA A 95 12.23 -2.54 3.62
CA ALA A 95 10.79 -2.82 3.51
C ALA A 95 10.18 -3.30 4.84
N THR A 96 10.99 -3.97 5.68
CA THR A 96 10.59 -4.39 7.03
C THR A 96 10.37 -3.20 7.95
N SER A 97 11.24 -2.19 7.90
CA SER A 97 11.09 -0.94 8.66
C SER A 97 9.83 -0.20 8.25
N VAL A 98 9.54 -0.11 6.95
CA VAL A 98 8.30 0.51 6.43
C VAL A 98 7.05 -0.20 6.94
N ARG A 99 7.04 -1.54 6.95
CA ARG A 99 5.89 -2.31 7.47
C ARG A 99 5.69 -2.13 8.97
N LYS A 100 6.78 -2.09 9.74
CA LYS A 100 6.73 -1.89 11.19
C LYS A 100 6.23 -0.50 11.60
N LEU A 101 6.35 0.49 10.72
CA LEU A 101 5.78 1.83 10.94
C LEU A 101 4.25 1.86 10.89
N GLY A 102 3.58 0.81 10.40
CA GLY A 102 2.13 0.80 10.31
C GLY A 102 1.56 1.90 9.41
N ILE A 103 2.34 2.34 8.40
CA ILE A 103 1.95 3.48 7.53
C ILE A 103 0.58 3.26 6.89
N GLY A 104 0.25 2.02 6.49
CA GLY A 104 -1.07 1.70 5.96
C GLY A 104 -2.20 2.01 6.94
N ASP A 105 -2.04 1.58 8.20
CA ASP A 105 -3.01 1.85 9.26
C ASP A 105 -3.08 3.35 9.58
N MET A 106 -1.94 4.05 9.55
CA MET A 106 -1.91 5.52 9.73
C MET A 106 -2.68 6.24 8.62
N VAL A 107 -2.44 5.86 7.36
CA VAL A 107 -3.17 6.39 6.20
C VAL A 107 -4.67 6.13 6.38
N ASP A 108 -5.07 4.91 6.72
CA ASP A 108 -6.48 4.56 6.91
C ASP A 108 -7.12 5.35 8.07
N ALA A 109 -6.37 5.61 9.14
CA ALA A 109 -6.84 6.38 10.29
C ALA A 109 -6.90 7.91 10.02
N LEU A 110 -6.01 8.44 9.19
CA LEU A 110 -5.94 9.87 8.84
C LEU A 110 -6.88 10.24 7.70
N ARG A 111 -7.19 9.31 6.79
CA ARG A 111 -8.02 9.55 5.60
C ARG A 111 -9.38 10.20 5.93
N PRO A 112 -10.15 9.76 6.95
CA PRO A 112 -11.42 10.41 7.30
C PRO A 112 -11.25 11.85 7.79
N GLN A 113 -10.16 12.15 8.50
CA GLN A 113 -9.87 13.48 9.05
C GLN A 113 -9.57 14.46 7.91
N VAL A 114 -8.66 14.07 7.01
CA VAL A 114 -8.33 14.85 5.81
C VAL A 114 -9.56 15.07 4.94
N ALA A 115 -10.41 14.05 4.77
CA ALA A 115 -11.64 14.16 4.00
C ALA A 115 -12.66 15.14 4.64
N GLU A 116 -12.77 15.22 5.96
CA GLU A 116 -13.63 16.21 6.64
C GLU A 116 -13.06 17.62 6.53
N GLU A 117 -11.75 17.76 6.65
CA GLU A 117 -11.06 19.03 6.50
C GLU A 117 -11.21 19.59 5.08
N TRP A 118 -11.14 18.75 4.06
CA TRP A 118 -11.49 19.12 2.68
C TRP A 118 -12.92 19.59 2.52
N ARG A 119 -13.87 18.86 3.10
CA ARG A 119 -15.28 19.26 3.10
C ARG A 119 -15.47 20.61 3.77
N SER A 120 -14.80 20.84 4.90
CA SER A 120 -14.84 22.10 5.64
C SER A 120 -14.20 23.26 4.88
N TRP A 121 -13.08 23.03 4.19
CA TRP A 121 -12.45 24.03 3.33
C TRP A 121 -13.37 24.40 2.16
N ARG A 122 -13.95 23.39 1.48
CA ARG A 122 -14.86 23.62 0.35
C ARG A 122 -16.09 24.42 0.73
N ARG A 123 -16.69 24.13 1.90
CA ARG A 123 -17.82 24.90 2.43
C ARG A 123 -17.47 26.38 2.64
N ARG A 124 -16.22 26.69 3.01
CA ARG A 124 -15.74 28.06 3.23
C ARG A 124 -15.32 28.77 1.95
N HIS A 125 -14.96 28.02 0.91
CA HIS A 125 -14.45 28.57 -0.35
C HIS A 125 -15.18 27.94 -1.56
N PRO A 126 -16.50 28.16 -1.72
CA PRO A 126 -17.28 27.53 -2.79
C PRO A 126 -16.81 27.94 -4.20
N ASP A 127 -16.27 29.15 -4.34
CA ASP A 127 -15.81 29.70 -5.61
C ASP A 127 -14.38 29.29 -5.97
N GLN A 128 -13.60 28.81 -4.99
CA GLN A 128 -12.25 28.30 -5.22
C GLN A 128 -12.34 26.82 -5.60
N ARG A 129 -12.68 26.57 -6.88
CA ARG A 129 -12.57 25.23 -7.43
C ARG A 129 -11.08 24.86 -7.52
N PRO A 130 -10.62 23.76 -6.91
CA PRO A 130 -9.26 23.31 -7.13
C PRO A 130 -9.09 23.04 -8.63
N GLU A 131 -8.08 23.64 -9.25
CA GLU A 131 -7.81 23.39 -10.66
C GLU A 131 -7.49 21.90 -10.87
N PRO A 132 -7.96 21.30 -11.98
CA PRO A 132 -7.66 19.91 -12.27
C PRO A 132 -6.15 19.70 -12.38
N ILE A 133 -5.63 18.79 -11.56
CA ILE A 133 -4.22 18.41 -11.58
C ILE A 133 -3.96 17.69 -12.90
N LYS A 134 -2.99 18.18 -13.68
CA LYS A 134 -2.45 17.45 -14.83
C LYS A 134 -1.50 16.38 -14.33
N HIS A 135 -1.94 15.13 -14.34
CA HIS A 135 -1.06 13.99 -14.07
C HIS A 135 -0.68 13.35 -15.41
N GLY A 136 0.39 13.85 -16.03
CA GLY A 136 0.71 13.56 -17.42
C GLY A 136 -0.37 14.07 -18.38
N ASP A 137 -0.79 13.25 -19.35
CA ASP A 137 -1.84 13.60 -20.32
C ASP A 137 -3.27 13.49 -19.76
N ARG A 138 -3.43 12.98 -18.53
CA ARG A 138 -4.74 12.79 -17.91
C ARG A 138 -5.14 14.01 -17.09
N LYS A 139 -6.23 14.66 -17.51
CA LYS A 139 -6.98 15.59 -16.66
C LYS A 139 -7.85 14.79 -15.71
N VAL A 140 -7.46 14.71 -14.43
CA VAL A 140 -8.28 14.06 -13.40
C VAL A 140 -9.24 15.12 -12.84
N TRP A 141 -10.54 14.95 -13.08
CA TRP A 141 -11.57 15.89 -12.64
C TRP A 141 -12.27 15.47 -11.33
N SER A 142 -12.16 16.40 -10.38
CA SER A 142 -13.15 16.90 -9.42
C SER A 142 -13.45 16.18 -8.11
N LEU A 143 -13.38 17.02 -7.07
CA LEU A 143 -13.84 16.89 -5.69
C LEU A 143 -15.35 16.57 -5.56
N ASP A 144 -16.15 16.59 -6.63
CA ASP A 144 -17.56 16.19 -6.62
C ASP A 144 -17.74 14.67 -6.53
N ALA A 145 -16.83 13.91 -7.15
CA ALA A 145 -16.70 12.49 -6.87
C ALA A 145 -16.38 12.22 -5.39
N LEU A 146 -15.80 13.21 -4.69
CA LEU A 146 -15.38 13.09 -3.28
C LEU A 146 -16.54 13.08 -2.31
N LEU A 147 -17.52 13.92 -2.59
CA LEU A 147 -18.75 14.01 -1.84
C LEU A 147 -19.66 12.82 -2.18
N ALA A 148 -19.69 12.38 -3.44
CA ALA A 148 -20.48 11.23 -3.85
C ALA A 148 -19.94 9.89 -3.28
N SER A 149 -18.62 9.75 -3.08
CA SER A 149 -18.03 8.47 -2.63
C SER A 149 -17.85 8.33 -1.12
N SER A 150 -17.89 9.42 -0.35
CA SER A 150 -17.68 9.40 1.11
C SER A 150 -18.96 9.20 1.94
N ALA A 151 -20.14 9.27 1.32
CA ALA A 151 -21.43 8.95 1.96
C ALA A 151 -21.67 7.44 2.12
N GLU A 152 -20.88 6.60 1.43
CA GLU A 152 -20.92 5.15 1.62
C GLU A 152 -20.09 4.78 2.85
N PRO A 153 -20.68 4.25 3.94
CA PRO A 153 -19.92 3.83 5.11
C PRO A 153 -18.87 2.79 4.69
N PHE A 154 -17.65 2.93 5.22
CA PHE A 154 -16.53 1.99 5.15
C PHE A 154 -16.84 0.63 5.84
N ALA A 155 -18.06 0.14 5.75
CA ALA A 155 -18.45 -1.18 6.21
C ALA A 155 -17.77 -2.24 5.33
N ALA A 156 -16.60 -2.72 5.79
CA ALA A 156 -16.05 -4.03 5.49
C ALA A 156 -15.68 -4.37 4.02
N LYS A 157 -15.08 -3.43 3.25
CA LYS A 157 -14.51 -3.74 1.92
C LYS A 157 -12.99 -3.87 1.84
N ALA A 158 -12.27 -3.92 2.97
CA ALA A 158 -10.83 -4.24 2.99
C ALA A 158 -10.47 -5.69 2.59
N GLY A 159 -11.48 -6.54 2.27
CA GLY A 159 -11.26 -7.93 1.84
C GLY A 159 -11.96 -8.32 0.54
N ARG A 160 -12.73 -7.43 -0.09
CA ARG A 160 -13.25 -7.71 -1.43
C ARG A 160 -12.15 -7.38 -2.40
N GLY A 161 -11.36 -8.40 -2.76
CA GLY A 161 -10.43 -8.31 -3.87
C GLY A 161 -11.12 -7.57 -5.00
N LEU A 162 -10.48 -6.50 -5.49
CA LEU A 162 -10.91 -5.78 -6.68
C LEU A 162 -11.43 -6.83 -7.66
N ALA A 163 -12.69 -6.70 -8.09
CA ALA A 163 -13.25 -7.61 -9.06
C ALA A 163 -12.32 -7.57 -10.27
N LEU A 164 -11.43 -8.55 -10.33
CA LEU A 164 -10.42 -8.59 -11.37
C LEU A 164 -11.18 -8.82 -12.66
N GLU A 165 -10.89 -8.00 -13.67
CA GLU A 165 -11.56 -8.13 -14.95
C GLU A 165 -11.44 -9.56 -15.46
N PRO A 166 -12.50 -10.11 -16.08
CA PRO A 166 -12.50 -11.48 -16.60
C PRO A 166 -11.27 -11.82 -17.44
N ASP A 167 -10.73 -10.83 -18.14
CA ASP A 167 -9.61 -10.91 -19.06
C ASP A 167 -8.30 -11.33 -18.38
N ILE A 168 -8.11 -11.01 -17.09
CA ILE A 168 -6.85 -11.34 -16.41
C ILE A 168 -6.62 -12.85 -16.29
N TYR A 169 -7.71 -13.63 -16.23
CA TYR A 169 -7.63 -15.08 -16.09
C TYR A 169 -7.36 -15.76 -17.43
N VAL A 170 -7.83 -15.17 -18.54
CA VAL A 170 -7.51 -15.61 -19.91
C VAL A 170 -6.02 -15.46 -20.15
N GLU A 171 -5.46 -14.29 -19.81
CA GLU A 171 -4.04 -14.01 -19.96
C GLU A 171 -3.18 -14.90 -19.04
N ALA A 172 -3.59 -15.07 -17.78
CA ALA A 172 -2.91 -15.99 -16.87
C ALA A 172 -2.91 -17.43 -17.40
N ALA A 173 -4.00 -17.89 -18.03
CA ALA A 173 -4.08 -19.20 -18.65
C ALA A 173 -3.15 -19.33 -19.87
N ARG A 174 -3.05 -18.28 -20.70
CA ARG A 174 -2.14 -18.23 -21.86
C ARG A 174 -0.68 -18.39 -21.42
N VAL A 175 -0.22 -17.53 -20.51
CA VAL A 175 1.15 -17.56 -19.97
C VAL A 175 1.47 -18.90 -19.31
N TYR A 176 0.51 -19.46 -18.57
CA TYR A 176 0.68 -20.77 -17.95
C TYR A 176 0.89 -21.89 -18.98
N LYS A 177 0.10 -21.91 -20.07
CA LYS A 177 0.23 -22.93 -21.14
C LYS A 177 1.57 -22.82 -21.86
N GLU A 178 2.01 -21.61 -22.20
CA GLU A 178 3.30 -21.36 -22.85
C GLU A 178 4.49 -21.83 -21.99
N ALA A 179 4.42 -21.61 -20.68
CA ALA A 179 5.48 -22.00 -19.76
C ALA A 179 5.46 -23.50 -19.38
N TYR A 180 4.36 -24.22 -19.65
CA TYR A 180 4.15 -25.60 -19.19
C TYR A 180 5.23 -26.58 -19.64
N ALA A 181 5.76 -26.39 -20.85
CA ALA A 181 6.76 -27.28 -21.43
C ALA A 181 8.21 -26.96 -21.00
N THR A 182 8.48 -25.74 -20.53
CA THR A 182 9.86 -25.22 -20.43
C THR A 182 10.31 -24.93 -19.00
N ARG A 183 9.41 -24.47 -18.12
CA ARG A 183 9.78 -24.03 -16.76
C ARG A 183 8.61 -24.16 -15.78
N SER A 184 8.82 -23.69 -14.54
CA SER A 184 7.75 -23.64 -13.53
C SER A 184 6.61 -22.71 -14.01
N PRO A 185 5.42 -23.23 -14.35
CA PRO A 185 4.43 -22.43 -15.07
C PRO A 185 3.78 -21.38 -14.16
N THR A 186 3.61 -21.70 -12.88
CA THR A 186 3.13 -20.75 -11.88
C THR A 186 4.14 -19.62 -11.64
N GLN A 187 5.45 -19.91 -11.71
CA GLN A 187 6.47 -18.87 -11.60
C GLN A 187 6.43 -17.93 -12.81
N ALA A 188 6.24 -18.47 -14.02
CA ALA A 188 6.08 -17.65 -15.22
C ALA A 188 4.90 -16.65 -15.11
N VAL A 189 3.77 -17.10 -14.56
CA VAL A 189 2.61 -16.23 -14.28
C VAL A 189 2.96 -15.16 -13.23
N ALA A 190 3.72 -15.53 -12.19
CA ALA A 190 4.16 -14.57 -11.17
C ALA A 190 5.04 -13.47 -11.77
N ASP A 191 6.01 -13.86 -12.60
CA ASP A 191 6.93 -12.94 -13.27
C ASP A 191 6.16 -12.01 -14.23
N HIS A 192 5.27 -12.56 -15.06
CA HIS A 192 4.52 -11.82 -16.07
C HIS A 192 3.65 -10.70 -15.46
N PHE A 193 3.00 -10.97 -14.33
CA PHE A 193 2.17 -9.96 -13.66
C PHE A 193 2.89 -9.18 -12.56
N THR A 194 4.18 -9.47 -12.34
CA THR A 194 4.98 -8.87 -11.25
C THR A 194 4.30 -9.03 -9.88
N ILE A 195 3.76 -10.23 -9.62
CA ILE A 195 3.07 -10.56 -8.36
C ILE A 195 3.79 -11.68 -7.61
N SER A 196 3.41 -11.88 -6.35
CA SER A 196 3.92 -13.01 -5.58
C SER A 196 3.47 -14.35 -6.19
N LYS A 197 4.29 -15.39 -5.98
CA LYS A 197 3.99 -16.76 -6.44
C LYS A 197 2.65 -17.29 -5.91
N ASP A 198 2.28 -16.94 -4.68
CA ASP A 198 0.98 -17.30 -4.09
C ASP A 198 -0.19 -16.60 -4.79
N ALA A 199 -0.06 -15.31 -5.11
CA ALA A 199 -1.06 -14.57 -5.87
C ALA A 199 -1.22 -15.16 -7.30
N ALA A 200 -0.12 -15.54 -7.94
CA ALA A 200 -0.14 -16.24 -9.22
C ALA A 200 -0.84 -17.60 -9.12
N ALA A 201 -0.56 -18.39 -8.08
CA ALA A 201 -1.23 -19.67 -7.83
C ALA A 201 -2.75 -19.51 -7.68
N LYS A 202 -3.21 -18.47 -6.95
CA LYS A 202 -4.63 -18.13 -6.82
C LYS A 202 -5.26 -17.77 -8.16
N ARG A 203 -4.56 -17.01 -9.02
CA ARG A 203 -5.05 -16.70 -10.38
C ARG A 203 -5.18 -17.95 -11.24
N VAL A 204 -4.18 -18.83 -11.20
CA VAL A 204 -4.21 -20.13 -11.91
C VAL A 204 -5.37 -21.01 -11.41
N ALA A 205 -5.63 -21.05 -10.10
CA ALA A 205 -6.77 -21.77 -9.53
C ALA A 205 -8.10 -21.23 -10.05
N ARG A 206 -8.29 -19.90 -10.06
CA ARG A 206 -9.49 -19.26 -10.64
C ARG A 206 -9.63 -19.52 -12.13
N ALA A 207 -8.53 -19.52 -12.88
CA ALA A 207 -8.55 -19.87 -14.31
C ALA A 207 -9.02 -21.33 -14.54
N ARG A 208 -8.65 -22.26 -13.66
CA ARG A 208 -9.15 -23.66 -13.69
C ARG A 208 -10.63 -23.76 -13.34
N GLU A 209 -11.09 -23.01 -12.34
CA GLU A 209 -12.52 -22.95 -11.98
C GLU A 209 -13.38 -22.49 -13.16
N ARG A 210 -12.85 -21.61 -14.01
CA ARG A 210 -13.49 -21.11 -15.24
C ARG A 210 -13.29 -22.00 -16.48
N GLY A 211 -12.64 -23.14 -16.35
CA GLY A 211 -12.40 -24.06 -17.47
C GLY A 211 -11.33 -23.61 -18.49
N LEU A 212 -10.57 -22.55 -18.20
CA LEU A 212 -9.50 -22.05 -19.09
C LEU A 212 -8.24 -22.94 -19.06
N LEU A 213 -8.06 -23.66 -17.95
CA LEU A 213 -6.98 -24.61 -17.69
C LEU A 213 -7.55 -25.94 -17.21
N PRO A 214 -6.89 -27.07 -17.52
CA PRO A 214 -7.33 -28.37 -17.03
C PRO A 214 -7.29 -28.43 -15.50
N ARG A 215 -8.28 -29.13 -14.91
CA ARG A 215 -8.29 -29.41 -13.46
C ARG A 215 -7.09 -30.27 -13.11
N THR A 216 -6.34 -29.84 -12.10
CA THR A 216 -5.28 -30.70 -11.52
C THR A 216 -5.94 -31.75 -10.65
N THR A 217 -5.67 -33.02 -10.94
CA THR A 217 -5.94 -34.09 -9.98
C THR A 217 -5.11 -33.80 -8.74
N ARG A 218 -5.75 -33.67 -7.58
CA ARG A 218 -5.03 -33.59 -6.31
C ARG A 218 -4.22 -34.87 -6.20
N GLY A 219 -2.92 -34.80 -6.46
CA GLY A 219 -2.04 -35.94 -6.29
C GLY A 219 -2.21 -36.43 -4.85
N LYS A 220 -2.43 -37.73 -4.68
CA LYS A 220 -2.18 -38.38 -3.39
C LYS A 220 -0.76 -37.95 -3.02
N SER A 221 -0.61 -37.14 -1.98
CA SER A 221 0.70 -36.87 -1.40
C SER A 221 1.34 -38.23 -1.17
N ASN A 222 2.50 -38.50 -1.79
CA ASN A 222 3.27 -39.73 -1.64
C ASN A 222 3.86 -39.86 -0.21
N ALA A 223 3.10 -39.50 0.82
CA ALA A 223 3.46 -39.56 2.23
C ALA A 223 3.59 -41.01 2.76
N VAL A 224 3.39 -42.03 1.92
CA VAL A 224 3.47 -43.44 2.32
C VAL A 224 4.87 -44.05 2.07
N ALA A 225 5.76 -43.41 1.30
CA ALA A 225 7.07 -43.99 0.98
C ALA A 225 8.21 -43.63 1.97
N GLU A 226 8.08 -42.57 2.78
CA GLU A 226 9.15 -42.13 3.70
C GLU A 226 9.13 -42.86 5.05
N GLY A 227 7.99 -43.46 5.43
CA GLY A 227 7.83 -44.18 6.70
C GLY A 227 8.50 -45.56 6.77
N GLN A 228 8.76 -46.21 5.62
CA GLN A 228 9.36 -47.55 5.59
C GLN A 228 10.89 -47.54 5.44
N ARG A 229 11.53 -46.41 5.10
CA ARG A 229 13.00 -46.34 4.97
C ARG A 229 13.75 -46.09 6.28
N ARG A 230 13.06 -45.72 7.37
CA ARG A 230 13.70 -45.44 8.67
C ARG A 230 13.77 -46.64 9.62
N THR A 231 13.03 -47.72 9.37
CA THR A 231 13.01 -48.89 10.27
C THR A 231 14.02 -50.00 9.92
N SER A 232 14.65 -49.97 8.74
CA SER A 232 15.58 -51.03 8.32
C SER A 232 17.06 -50.78 8.60
N ARG A 233 17.47 -49.61 9.13
CA ARG A 233 18.89 -49.23 9.26
C ARG A 233 19.48 -49.33 10.67
N ARG A 234 18.86 -50.07 11.59
CA ARG A 234 19.36 -50.25 12.97
C ARG A 234 19.31 -51.71 13.43
N LYS A 235 20.09 -52.56 12.77
CA LYS A 235 20.51 -53.89 13.27
C LYS A 235 21.82 -54.28 12.57
N THR A 236 22.94 -53.90 13.18
CA THR A 236 24.27 -54.52 13.11
C THR A 236 25.05 -54.00 14.29
#